data_AF-M0JLQ1-F1
#
_entry.id   AF-M0JLQ1-F1
#
_cell.length_a   1.000
_cell.length_b   1.000
_cell.length_c   1.000
_cell.angle_alpha   90.00
_cell.angle_beta   90.00
_cell.angle_gamma   90.00
#
_symmetry.space_group_name_H-M   'P 1'
#
loop_
_entity.id
_entity.type
_entity.pdbx_description
1 polymer ?
#
loop_
_entity_poly.entity_id
_entity_poly.type
_entity_poly.pdbx_seq_one_letter_code
_entity_poly.pdbx_strand_id
1 'polypeptide(L)' 'MAKFLFCSLDAALIGDIAWQVAKEGHSVR' A
#
# COMPACT_ATOMS: atom_id res chain seq x y z
N MET A 1 -0.58 -14.10 -4.49
CA MET A 1 0.30 -12.94 -4.19
C MET A 1 0.14 -11.93 -5.31
N ALA A 2 -0.38 -10.74 -5.01
CA ALA A 2 -0.64 -9.68 -5.98
C ALA A 2 0.35 -8.51 -5.81
N LYS A 3 0.45 -7.65 -6.82
CA LYS A 3 1.30 -6.45 -6.84
C LYS A 3 0.43 -5.21 -6.96
N PHE A 4 0.62 -4.25 -6.06
CA PHE A 4 -0.12 -3.00 -6.01
C PHE A 4 0.82 -1.80 -6.18
N LEU A 5 0.35 -0.78 -6.90
CA LEU A 5 0.99 0.53 -7.01
C LEU A 5 0.05 1.56 -6.40
N PHE A 6 0.55 2.26 -5.38
CA PHE A 6 -0.18 3.32 -4.71
C PHE A 6 0.41 4.68 -5.09
N CYS A 7 -0.44 5.59 -5.56
CA CYS A 7 -0.03 6.96 -5.87
C CYS A 7 -1.05 7.91 -5.23
N SER A 8 -0.56 8.81 -4.39
CA SER A 8 -1.38 9.76 -3.64
C SER A 8 -0.63 11.08 -3.49
N LEU A 9 -1.37 12.19 -3.45
CA LEU A 9 -0.82 13.49 -3.03
C LEU A 9 -0.72 13.60 -1.50
N ASP A 10 -1.40 12.74 -0.75
CA ASP A 10 -1.35 12.66 0.70
C ASP A 10 -0.65 11.39 1.16
N ALA A 11 0.50 11.57 1.82
CA ALA A 11 1.36 10.47 2.24
C ALA A 11 0.82 9.71 3.48
N ALA A 12 0.04 10.39 4.33
CA ALA A 12 -0.48 9.80 5.57
C ALA A 12 -1.60 8.79 5.28
N LEU A 13 -2.55 9.17 4.42
CA LEU A 13 -3.67 8.34 4.00
C LEU A 13 -3.22 7.09 3.25
N ILE A 14 -2.26 7.26 2.33
CA ILE A 14 -1.79 6.14 1.50
C ILE A 14 -0.89 5.17 2.27
N GLY A 15 -0.18 5.67 3.29
CA GLY A 15 0.71 4.87 4.13
C GLY A 15 -0.04 3.81 4.93
N ASP A 16 -1.21 4.14 5.49
CA ASP A 16 -2.01 3.19 6.28
C ASP A 16 -2.53 2.03 5.42
N ILE A 17 -3.04 2.35 4.22
CA ILE A 17 -3.52 1.36 3.25
C ILE A 17 -2.36 0.47 2.77
N ALA A 18 -1.23 1.07 2.40
CA ALA A 18 -0.06 0.31 1.94
C ALA A 18 0.46 -0.63 3.04
N TRP A 19 0.41 -0.21 4.31
CA TRP A 19 0.79 -1.03 5.45
C TRP A 19 -0.14 -2.24 5.63
N GLN A 20 -1.46 -2.05 5.55
CA GLN A 20 -2.43 -3.15 5.64
C GLN A 20 -2.23 -4.18 4.52
N VAL A 21 -2.11 -3.70 3.27
CA VAL A 21 -1.94 -4.57 2.10
C VAL A 21 -0.60 -5.33 2.15
N ALA A 22 0.46 -4.71 2.68
CA ALA A 22 1.71 -5.42 2.96
C ALA A 22 1.56 -6.51 4.04
N LYS A 23 0.74 -6.29 5.06
CA LYS A 23 0.44 -7.27 6.13
C LYS A 23 -0.34 -8.48 5.64
N GLU A 24 -1.14 -8.35 4.58
CA GLU A 24 -1.79 -9.46 3.89
C GLU A 24 -0.84 -10.28 3.00
N GLY A 25 0.43 -9.89 2.91
CA GLY A 25 1.45 -10.59 2.13
C GLY A 25 1.47 -10.18 0.65
N HIS A 26 0.94 -9.00 0.32
CA HIS A 26 1.02 -8.44 -1.02
C HIS A 26 2.24 -7.53 -1.18
N SER A 27 2.78 -7.47 -2.40
CA SER A 27 3.87 -6.54 -2.71
C SER A 27 3.29 -5.18 -3.07
N VAL A 28 3.72 -4.15 -2.35
CA VAL A 28 3.26 -2.76 -2.52
C VAL A 28 4.41 -1.90 -3.05
N ARG A 29 4.07 -0.89 -3.85
CA ARG A 29 5.02 0.09 -4.39
C ARG A 29 4.41 1.47 -4.46
#